data_AF-A0A1L5NE33-F1
#
_entry.id   AF-A0A1L5NE33-F1
#
_cell.length_a   1.000
_cell.length_b   1.000
_cell.length_c   1.000
_cell.angle_alpha   90.00
_cell.angle_beta   90.00
_cell.angle_gamma   90.00
#
_symmetry.space_group_name_H-M   'P 1'
#
loop_
_entity.id
_entity.type
_entity.pdbx_description
1 polymer ?
#
loop_
_entity_poly.entity_id
_entity_poly.type
_entity_poly.pdbx_seq_one_letter_code
_entity_poly.pdbx_strand_id
1 'polypeptide(L)' 'MRDKRQKFVDLAEARVGKALKDLQLIGNLSNKAAYDFTEADVRKIFGALQKALDNAKGRFTKDGDSAGGEFRL' A
#
# COMPACT_ATOMS: atom_id res chain seq x y z
N MET A 1 -22.34 9.91 18.82
CA MET A 1 -21.32 10.30 17.83
C MET A 1 -20.14 9.35 17.98
N ARG A 2 -19.94 8.38 17.08
CA ARG A 2 -18.74 7.53 17.13
C ARG A 2 -17.55 8.42 16.76
N ASP A 3 -16.55 8.51 17.63
CA ASP A 3 -15.37 9.36 17.42
C ASP A 3 -14.76 9.07 16.04
N LYS A 4 -14.63 10.11 15.20
CA LYS A 4 -14.06 10.01 13.84
C LYS A 4 -12.68 9.36 13.91
N ARG A 5 -11.92 9.62 14.99
CA ARG A 5 -10.63 8.99 15.25
C ARG A 5 -10.77 7.50 15.47
N GLN A 6 -11.66 7.07 16.36
CA GLN A 6 -11.87 5.64 16.63
C GLN A 6 -12.32 4.90 15.37
N LYS A 7 -13.26 5.46 14.61
CA LYS A 7 -13.70 4.86 13.33
C LYS A 7 -12.53 4.73 12.33
N PHE A 8 -11.64 5.71 12.27
CA PHE A 8 -10.44 5.63 11.43
C PHE A 8 -9.51 4.51 11.89
N VAL A 9 -9.24 4.41 13.20
CA VAL A 9 -8.36 3.36 13.77
C VAL A 9 -8.92 1.97 13.47
N ASP A 10 -10.20 1.72 13.78
CA ASP A 10 -10.84 0.42 13.53
C ASP A 10 -10.73 -0.01 12.05
N LEU A 11 -10.96 0.94 11.13
CA LEU A 11 -10.88 0.68 9.70
C LEU A 11 -9.43 0.50 9.23
N ALA A 12 -8.49 1.27 9.77
CA ALA A 12 -7.08 1.18 9.41
C ALA A 12 -6.50 -0.17 9.85
N GLU A 13 -6.72 -0.59 11.09
CA GLU A 13 -6.26 -1.88 11.61
C GLU A 13 -6.80 -3.04 10.78
N ALA A 14 -8.10 -3.05 10.50
CA ALA A 14 -8.73 -4.10 9.71
C ALA A 14 -8.18 -4.17 8.27
N ARG A 15 -7.95 -3.01 7.63
CA ARG A 15 -7.47 -2.94 6.24
C ARG A 15 -5.99 -3.27 6.13
N VAL A 16 -5.17 -2.74 7.04
CA VAL A 16 -3.73 -3.04 7.10
C VAL A 16 -3.51 -4.52 7.41
N GLY A 17 -4.26 -5.09 8.35
CA GLY A 17 -4.18 -6.52 8.67
C GLY A 17 -4.47 -7.41 7.46
N LYS A 18 -5.50 -7.08 6.66
CA LYS A 18 -5.79 -7.78 5.39
C LYS A 18 -4.65 -7.64 4.38
N ALA A 19 -4.15 -6.42 4.17
CA ALA A 19 -3.07 -6.17 3.24
C ALA A 19 -1.78 -6.93 3.62
N LEU A 20 -1.42 -6.97 4.90
CA LEU A 20 -0.27 -7.74 5.39
C LEU A 20 -0.42 -9.24 5.14
N LYS A 21 -1.63 -9.77 5.38
CA LYS A 21 -1.93 -11.18 5.09
C LYS A 21 -1.80 -11.50 3.61
N ASP A 22 -2.33 -10.66 2.73
CA ASP A 22 -2.24 -10.85 1.29
C ASP A 22 -0.78 -10.74 0.81
N LEU A 23 0.01 -9.81 1.37
CA LEU A 23 1.45 -9.72 1.09
C LEU A 23 2.21 -10.98 1.51
N GLN A 24 1.87 -11.58 2.66
CA GLN A 24 2.45 -12.85 3.08
C GLN A 24 2.11 -13.99 2.10
N LEU A 25 0.86 -14.06 1.64
CA LEU A 25 0.43 -15.06 0.65
C LEU A 25 1.15 -14.86 -0.69
N ILE A 26 1.35 -13.62 -1.14
CA ILE A 26 2.17 -13.30 -2.30
C ILE A 26 3.62 -13.76 -2.09
N GLY A 27 4.18 -13.54 -0.89
CA GLY A 27 5.52 -14.02 -0.52
C GLY A 27 5.67 -15.54 -0.63
N ASN A 28 4.62 -16.31 -0.30
CA ASN A 28 4.63 -17.76 -0.42
C ASN A 28 4.75 -18.26 -1.88
N LEU A 29 4.41 -17.42 -2.87
CA LEU A 29 4.60 -17.74 -4.29
C LEU A 29 6.08 -17.82 -4.69
N SER A 30 7.01 -17.38 -3.82
CA SER A 30 8.45 -17.55 -4.04
C SER A 30 8.92 -19.00 -3.99
N ASN A 31 8.08 -19.93 -3.55
CA ASN A 31 8.41 -21.36 -3.51
C ASN A 31 8.53 -21.96 -4.92
N LYS A 32 9.75 -21.97 -5.46
CA LYS A 32 10.08 -22.54 -6.77
C LYS A 32 9.88 -24.05 -6.89
N ALA A 33 9.72 -24.78 -5.78
CA ALA A 33 9.39 -26.20 -5.83
C ALA A 33 7.90 -26.42 -6.17
N ALA A 34 7.03 -25.45 -5.87
CA ALA A 34 5.59 -25.52 -6.12
C ALA A 34 5.16 -24.69 -7.34
N TYR A 35 5.95 -23.68 -7.72
CA TYR A 35 5.58 -22.71 -8.75
C TYR A 35 6.74 -22.43 -9.70
N ASP A 36 6.39 -22.13 -10.95
CA ASP A 36 7.31 -21.56 -11.93
C ASP A 36 6.95 -20.09 -12.18
N PHE A 37 7.96 -19.23 -12.20
CA PHE A 37 7.81 -17.79 -12.42
C PHE A 37 9.09 -17.18 -12.95
N THR A 38 8.94 -16.13 -13.75
CA THR A 38 10.07 -15.38 -14.28
C THR A 38 10.38 -14.15 -13.43
N GLU A 39 11.57 -13.58 -13.60
CA GLU A 39 11.88 -12.27 -13.02
C GLU A 39 10.91 -11.18 -13.50
N ALA A 40 10.40 -11.28 -14.73
CA ALA A 40 9.44 -10.33 -15.26
C ALA A 40 8.12 -10.36 -14.49
N ASP A 41 7.67 -11.55 -14.07
CA ASP A 41 6.46 -11.70 -13.25
C ASP A 41 6.65 -11.07 -11.87
N VAL A 42 7.80 -11.33 -11.22
CA VAL A 42 8.16 -10.71 -9.93
C VAL A 42 8.17 -9.18 -10.05
N ARG A 43 8.81 -8.63 -11.08
CA ARG A 43 8.86 -7.18 -11.31
C ARG A 43 7.46 -6.58 -11.52
N LYS A 44 6.59 -7.25 -12.28
CA LYS A 44 5.20 -6.79 -12.49
C LYS A 44 4.40 -6.80 -11.19
N ILE A 45 4.49 -7.88 -10.39
CA ILE A 45 3.79 -8.00 -9.11
C ILE A 45 4.18 -6.86 -8.18
N PHE A 46 5.47 -6.71 -7.91
CA PHE A 46 5.94 -5.69 -6.96
C PHE A 46 5.82 -4.27 -7.49
N GLY A 47 5.96 -4.06 -8.81
CA GLY A 47 5.70 -2.77 -9.43
C GLY A 47 4.25 -2.30 -9.28
N ALA A 48 3.28 -3.22 -9.45
CA ALA A 48 1.87 -2.91 -9.24
C ALA A 48 1.56 -2.59 -7.76
N LEU A 49 2.11 -3.39 -6.83
CA LEU A 49 1.96 -3.16 -5.39
C LEU A 49 2.54 -1.81 -4.95
N GLN A 50 3.75 -1.48 -5.41
CA GLN A 50 4.41 -0.21 -5.09
C GLN A 50 3.59 0.98 -5.60
N LYS A 51 3.13 0.93 -6.86
CA LYS A 51 2.27 1.99 -7.43
C LYS A 51 0.98 2.18 -6.64
N ALA A 52 0.35 1.09 -6.19
CA ALA A 52 -0.85 1.16 -5.36
C ALA A 52 -0.56 1.79 -3.98
N LEU A 53 0.57 1.42 -3.37
CA LEU A 53 1.03 1.97 -2.10
C LEU A 53 1.31 3.48 -2.21
N ASP A 54 2.04 3.89 -3.26
CA ASP A 54 2.37 5.30 -3.50
C ASP A 54 1.10 6.13 -3.72
N ASN A 55 0.16 5.62 -4.50
CA ASN A 55 -1.14 6.26 -4.71
C ASN A 55 -1.92 6.42 -3.41
N ALA A 56 -1.94 5.39 -2.54
CA ALA A 56 -2.62 5.45 -1.26
C ALA A 56 -1.95 6.48 -0.32
N LYS A 57 -0.61 6.46 -0.23
CA LYS A 57 0.18 7.43 0.55
C LYS A 57 -0.06 8.86 0.06
N GLY A 58 -0.09 9.06 -1.26
CA GLY A 58 -0.33 10.37 -1.87
C GLY A 58 -1.66 11.01 -1.47
N ARG A 59 -2.69 10.23 -1.12
CA ARG A 59 -3.97 10.77 -0.63
C ARG A 59 -3.89 11.36 0.77
N PHE A 60 -2.92 10.93 1.59
CA PHE A 60 -2.68 11.51 2.91
C PHE A 60 -1.85 12.80 2.83
N THR A 61 -1.12 13.02 1.74
CA THR A 61 -0.25 14.19 1.56
C THR A 61 -0.86 15.27 0.68
N LYS A 62 -1.82 14.93 -0.20
CA LYS A 62 -2.45 15.88 -1.15
C LYS A 62 -3.38 16.90 -0.50
N ASP A 63 -3.84 16.70 0.73
CA ASP A 63 -4.65 17.68 1.46
C ASP A 63 -3.81 18.84 2.05
N GLY A 64 -2.48 18.87 1.82
CA GLY A 64 -1.59 19.95 2.25
C GLY A 64 -1.06 20.87 1.13
N ASP A 65 -1.38 20.61 -0.14
CA ASP A 65 -0.78 21.34 -1.28
C ASP A 65 -1.86 22.01 -2.16
N SER A 66 -2.75 22.75 -1.50
CA SER A 66 -3.62 23.76 -2.11
C SER A 66 -3.32 25.13 -1.50
N ALA A 67 -2.06 25.55 -1.56
CA ALA A 67 -1.68 26.95 -1.47
C ALA A 67 -0.44 27.13 -2.33
N GLY A 68 -0.59 27.81 -3.48
CA GLY A 68 0.56 28.22 -4.27
C GLY A 68 1.49 29.08 -3.42
N GLY A 69 2.80 28.87 -3.58
CA GLY A 69 3.80 29.75 -2.98
C GLY A 69 5.05 29.03 -2.51
N GLU A 70 6.10 29.20 -3.31
CA GLU A 70 7.51 29.25 -2.91
C GLU A 70 8.16 27.97 -2.34
N PHE A 71 8.96 27.35 -3.21
CA PHE A 71 10.13 26.55 -2.83
C PHE A 71 10.98 27.26 -1.76
N ARG A 72 11.36 26.55 -0.70
CA ARG A 72 12.58 26.83 0.07
C ARG A 72 13.18 25.54 0.66
N LEU A 73 14.52 25.57 0.75
CA LEU A 73 15.50 24.48 0.92
C LEU A 73 15.16 23.41 1.97
#